data_AF-A0A3B9Z0I6-F1
#
_entry.id   AF-A0A3B9Z0I6-F1
#
_cell.length_a   1.000
_cell.length_b   1.000
_cell.length_c   1.000
_cell.angle_alpha   90.00
_cell.angle_beta   90.00
_cell.angle_gamma   90.00
#
_symmetry.space_group_name_H-M   'P 1'
#
loop_
_entity.id
_entity.type
_entity.pdbx_description
1 polymer ?
#
loop_
_entity_poly.entity_id
_entity_poly.type
_entity_poly.pdbx_seq_one_letter_code
_entity_poly.pdbx_strand_id
1 'polypeptide(L)'
;MDLSDRAWTMQSTLDWAGHHDPRLNRATLSGLLVSHGLYVDQARALRHACTNLHHSGLWFVVGFDKIVQIFDPRYYTDRTSSLDTLFDMAGFLVAPRDEATPADLADLLHLPQNLPYATRIRPIELPATFATVASTGIRARATLGTTLSDDVPPPVASMIKTRRCY
;
A
#
# COMPACT_ATOMS: atom_id res chain seq x y z
N MET A 1 -14.51 -32.66 -21.71
CA MET A 1 -14.04 -32.58 -20.31
C MET A 1 -12.59 -32.18 -20.39
N ASP A 2 -12.38 -30.87 -20.46
CA ASP A 2 -11.09 -30.21 -20.65
C ASP A 2 -10.70 -29.56 -19.32
N LEU A 3 -9.45 -29.74 -18.91
CA LEU A 3 -8.90 -29.36 -17.61
C LEU A 3 -8.32 -27.93 -17.60
N SER A 4 -8.58 -27.16 -18.65
CA SER A 4 -8.17 -25.76 -18.83
C SER A 4 -9.09 -24.73 -18.14
N ASP A 5 -10.33 -25.10 -17.81
CA ASP A 5 -11.35 -24.18 -17.26
C ASP A 5 -11.39 -24.09 -15.72
N ARG A 6 -10.53 -24.84 -15.01
CA ARG A 6 -10.54 -24.92 -13.53
C ARG A 6 -9.54 -24.02 -12.80
N ALA A 7 -8.77 -23.21 -13.51
CA ALA A 7 -7.75 -22.33 -12.90
C ALA A 7 -8.26 -20.93 -12.50
N TRP A 8 -9.51 -20.57 -12.82
CA TRP A 8 -10.06 -19.23 -12.57
C TRP A 8 -11.09 -19.14 -11.44
N THR A 9 -11.42 -20.25 -10.78
CA THR A 9 -12.33 -20.26 -9.62
C THR A 9 -11.55 -20.36 -8.31
N MET A 10 -10.61 -19.45 -8.09
CA MET A 10 -10.17 -19.15 -6.72
C MET A 10 -11.10 -18.06 -6.21
N GLN A 11 -12.10 -18.50 -5.45
CA GLN A 11 -13.05 -17.69 -4.71
C GLN A 11 -12.35 -16.44 -4.14
N SER A 12 -12.54 -15.30 -4.79
CA SER A 12 -12.20 -14.00 -4.24
C SER A 12 -13.20 -13.71 -3.13
N THR A 13 -13.03 -14.35 -1.98
CA THR A 13 -13.81 -14.03 -0.79
C THR A 13 -13.32 -12.68 -0.28
N LEU A 14 -13.80 -11.61 -0.92
CA LEU A 14 -13.83 -10.29 -0.35
C LEU A 14 -14.87 -10.33 0.77
N ASP A 15 -14.42 -10.65 1.99
CA ASP A 15 -15.23 -10.40 3.17
C ASP A 15 -15.23 -8.89 3.43
N TRP A 16 -16.13 -8.19 2.74
CA TRP A 16 -16.43 -6.78 3.01
C TRP A 16 -17.17 -6.68 4.35
N ALA A 17 -16.44 -6.41 5.43
CA ALA A 17 -16.99 -6.07 6.74
C ALA A 17 -16.96 -4.55 6.96
N GLY A 18 -17.82 -3.81 6.25
CA GLY A 18 -18.01 -2.37 6.48
C GLY A 18 -19.08 -2.11 7.54
N HIS A 19 -18.71 -1.52 8.68
CA HIS A 19 -19.68 -0.98 9.64
C HIS A 19 -19.98 0.48 9.28
N HIS A 20 -21.22 0.78 8.88
CA HIS A 20 -21.66 2.13 8.55
C HIS A 20 -22.24 2.80 9.80
N ASP A 21 -21.50 3.72 10.43
CA ASP A 21 -22.03 4.60 11.48
C ASP A 21 -22.46 5.94 10.85
N PRO A 22 -23.77 6.25 10.78
CA PRO A 22 -24.28 7.46 10.14
C PRO A 22 -23.95 8.76 10.90
N ARG A 23 -23.34 8.70 12.09
CA ARG A 23 -22.96 9.90 12.89
C ARG A 23 -21.55 10.41 12.61
N LEU A 24 -20.76 9.69 11.82
CA LEU A 24 -19.40 10.07 11.48
C LEU A 24 -19.35 10.62 10.05
N ASN A 25 -19.15 11.93 9.91
CA ASN A 25 -18.68 12.54 8.66
C ASN A 25 -17.18 12.19 8.44
N ARG A 26 -16.83 10.91 8.54
CA ARG A 26 -15.45 10.37 8.45
C ARG A 26 -15.39 9.38 7.29
N ALA A 27 -14.27 9.41 6.57
CA ALA A 27 -13.92 8.37 5.62
C ALA A 27 -14.15 6.97 6.24
N THR A 28 -14.94 6.13 5.58
CA THR A 28 -15.11 4.73 5.95
C THR A 28 -13.78 4.02 5.78
N LEU A 29 -13.18 3.57 6.88
CA LEU A 29 -11.98 2.74 6.84
C LEU A 29 -12.40 1.28 6.68
N SER A 30 -12.05 0.68 5.54
CA SER A 30 -12.27 -0.75 5.27
C SER A 30 -10.93 -1.47 5.16
N GLY A 31 -10.88 -2.72 5.63
CA GLY A 31 -9.73 -3.60 5.44
C GLY A 31 -9.90 -4.48 4.21
N LEU A 32 -8.82 -4.71 3.47
CA LEU A 32 -8.79 -5.69 2.38
C LEU A 32 -7.58 -6.61 2.57
N LEU A 33 -7.79 -7.91 2.41
CA LEU A 33 -6.73 -8.89 2.29
C LEU A 33 -6.58 -9.27 0.83
N VAL A 34 -5.37 -9.08 0.27
CA VAL A 34 -5.06 -9.48 -1.10
C VAL A 34 -3.89 -10.46 -1.06
N SER A 35 -4.08 -11.65 -1.65
CA SER A 35 -3.05 -12.69 -1.74
C SER A 35 -2.04 -12.46 -2.88
N HIS A 36 -2.14 -11.33 -3.58
CA HIS A 36 -1.29 -11.01 -4.73
C HIS A 36 -0.11 -10.14 -4.32
N GLY A 37 1.10 -10.59 -4.70
CA GLY A 37 2.34 -9.92 -4.31
C GLY A 37 2.65 -8.63 -5.08
N LEU A 38 2.14 -8.48 -6.31
CA LEU A 38 2.39 -7.32 -7.16
C LEU A 38 1.26 -6.30 -7.08
N TYR A 39 1.61 -5.02 -7.13
CA TYR A 39 0.63 -3.93 -7.12
C TYR A 39 -0.29 -3.94 -8.35
N VAL A 40 0.17 -4.43 -9.51
CA VAL A 40 -0.68 -4.57 -10.71
C VAL A 40 -1.86 -5.51 -10.46
N ASP A 41 -1.62 -6.62 -9.76
CA ASP A 41 -2.66 -7.59 -9.44
C ASP A 41 -3.59 -7.07 -8.34
N GLN A 42 -3.04 -6.38 -7.34
CA GLN A 42 -3.84 -5.70 -6.31
C GLN A 42 -4.75 -4.62 -6.92
N ALA A 43 -4.25 -3.83 -7.88
CA ALA A 43 -5.03 -2.84 -8.59
C ALA A 43 -6.17 -3.47 -9.41
N ARG A 44 -5.89 -4.57 -10.12
CA ARG A 44 -6.93 -5.34 -10.84
C ARG A 44 -8.02 -5.86 -9.89
N ALA A 45 -7.62 -6.49 -8.80
CA ALA A 45 -8.54 -7.02 -7.80
C ALA A 45 -9.42 -5.92 -7.20
N LEU A 46 -8.84 -4.77 -6.84
CA LEU A 46 -9.55 -3.62 -6.30
C LEU A 46 -10.53 -3.01 -7.31
N ARG A 47 -10.12 -2.86 -8.58
CA ARG A 47 -11.00 -2.34 -9.63
C ARG A 47 -12.19 -3.26 -9.89
N HIS A 48 -11.96 -4.58 -9.86
CA HIS A 48 -13.03 -5.56 -10.01
C HIS A 48 -13.98 -5.57 -8.80
N ALA A 49 -13.45 -5.47 -7.59
CA ALA A 49 -14.22 -5.55 -6.35
C ALA A 49 -14.98 -4.26 -6.01
N CYS A 50 -14.44 -3.10 -6.39
CA CYS A 50 -14.96 -1.79 -6.01
C CYS A 50 -15.36 -0.99 -7.25
N THR A 51 -16.54 -1.29 -7.79
CA THR A 51 -17.10 -0.65 -8.99
C THR A 51 -17.26 0.87 -8.85
N ASN A 52 -17.41 1.40 -7.64
CA ASN A 52 -17.52 2.85 -7.44
C ASN A 52 -16.19 3.61 -7.57
N LEU A 53 -15.03 2.94 -7.67
CA LEU A 53 -13.73 3.59 -7.83
C LEU A 53 -13.55 4.28 -9.19
N HIS A 54 -14.45 4.07 -10.15
CA HIS A 54 -14.39 4.71 -11.47
C HIS A 54 -14.43 6.25 -11.38
N HIS A 55 -15.08 6.83 -10.37
CA HIS A 55 -15.19 8.28 -10.23
C HIS A 55 -14.04 8.95 -9.47
N SER A 56 -13.41 8.24 -8.53
CA SER A 56 -12.42 8.84 -7.59
C SER A 56 -10.97 8.54 -7.95
N GLY A 57 -10.74 7.57 -8.84
CA GLY A 57 -9.40 7.01 -9.10
C GLY A 57 -8.89 6.13 -7.95
N LEU A 58 -7.98 5.21 -8.27
CA LEU A 58 -7.28 4.39 -7.27
C LEU A 58 -5.90 5.00 -6.99
N TRP A 59 -5.58 5.22 -5.72
CA TRP A 59 -4.26 5.71 -5.28
C TRP A 59 -3.74 4.84 -4.14
N PHE A 60 -2.53 4.30 -4.30
CA PHE A 60 -1.82 3.61 -3.24
C PHE A 60 -0.96 4.60 -2.46
N VAL A 61 -0.91 4.45 -1.14
CA VAL A 61 0.07 5.15 -0.29
C VAL A 61 1.19 4.18 0.05
N VAL A 62 2.42 4.54 -0.30
CA VAL A 62 3.60 3.69 -0.12
C VAL A 62 4.79 4.50 0.39
N GLY A 63 5.76 3.85 1.03
CA GLY A 63 7.03 4.50 1.37
C GLY A 63 8.01 4.51 0.18
N PHE A 64 9.08 5.28 0.31
CA PHE A 64 10.13 5.40 -0.71
C PHE A 64 10.70 4.03 -1.17
N ASP A 65 11.08 3.16 -0.24
CA ASP A 65 11.58 1.81 -0.57
C ASP A 65 10.63 1.02 -1.47
N LYS A 66 9.32 1.21 -1.28
CA LYS A 66 8.30 0.48 -2.04
C LYS A 66 8.15 1.01 -3.46
N ILE A 67 8.26 2.32 -3.68
CA ILE A 67 8.23 2.84 -5.06
C ILE A 67 9.50 2.43 -5.84
N VAL A 68 10.66 2.36 -5.18
CA VAL A 68 11.88 1.78 -5.77
C VAL A 68 11.64 0.30 -6.14
N GLN A 69 11.06 -0.48 -5.22
CA GLN A 69 10.73 -1.89 -5.45
C GLN A 69 9.74 -2.08 -6.62
N ILE A 70 8.73 -1.21 -6.75
CA ILE A 70 7.75 -1.25 -7.84
C ILE A 70 8.42 -1.04 -9.20
N PHE A 71 9.49 -0.24 -9.27
CA PHE A 71 10.21 -0.05 -10.54
C PHE A 71 11.26 -1.13 -10.81
N ASP A 72 11.57 -2.01 -9.86
CA ASP A 72 12.61 -3.01 -10.00
C ASP A 72 12.16 -4.16 -10.94
N PRO A 73 12.85 -4.37 -12.08
CA PRO A 73 12.47 -5.39 -13.06
C PRO A 73 12.46 -6.82 -12.51
N ARG A 74 13.18 -7.12 -11.43
CA ARG A 74 13.25 -8.50 -10.87
C ARG A 74 11.89 -9.06 -10.44
N TYR A 75 10.91 -8.20 -10.23
CA TYR A 75 9.56 -8.58 -9.79
C TYR A 75 8.60 -8.86 -10.94
N TYR A 76 9.04 -8.68 -12.19
CA TYR A 76 8.19 -8.76 -13.37
C TYR A 76 8.76 -9.71 -14.42
N THR A 77 7.89 -10.54 -15.00
CA THR A 77 8.22 -11.25 -16.24
C THR A 77 8.32 -10.27 -17.42
N ASP A 78 7.36 -9.34 -17.52
CA ASP A 78 7.37 -8.21 -18.44
C ASP A 78 7.08 -6.93 -17.65
N ARG A 79 8.15 -6.20 -17.33
CA ARG A 79 8.06 -4.97 -16.52
C ARG A 79 7.21 -3.91 -17.20
N THR A 80 7.45 -3.64 -18.48
CA THR A 80 6.78 -2.55 -19.19
C THR A 80 5.28 -2.79 -19.26
N SER A 81 4.86 -3.96 -19.73
CA SER A 81 3.44 -4.32 -19.80
C SER A 81 2.75 -4.28 -18.42
N SER A 82 3.45 -4.74 -17.37
CA SER A 82 2.92 -4.73 -16.01
C SER A 82 2.76 -3.31 -15.46
N LEU A 83 3.75 -2.44 -15.69
CA LEU A 83 3.71 -1.06 -15.21
C LEU A 83 2.72 -0.21 -16.01
N ASP A 84 2.64 -0.40 -17.32
CA ASP A 84 1.63 0.26 -18.16
C ASP A 84 0.22 -0.06 -17.66
N THR A 85 -0.06 -1.35 -17.42
CA THR A 85 -1.34 -1.78 -16.84
C THR A 85 -1.56 -1.17 -15.45
N LEU A 86 -0.55 -1.18 -14.58
CA LEU A 86 -0.65 -0.65 -13.22
C LEU A 86 -1.00 0.84 -13.21
N PHE A 87 -0.27 1.65 -13.97
CA PHE A 87 -0.40 3.11 -13.95
C PHE A 87 -1.61 3.64 -14.74
N ASP A 88 -2.15 2.84 -15.66
CA ASP A 88 -3.48 3.06 -16.22
C ASP A 88 -4.55 2.97 -15.11
N MET A 89 -4.47 1.95 -14.26
CA MET A 89 -5.46 1.72 -13.21
C MET A 89 -5.27 2.57 -11.96
N ALA A 90 -4.04 2.91 -11.57
CA ALA A 90 -3.72 3.48 -10.26
C ALA A 90 -2.62 4.55 -10.29
N GLY A 91 -2.62 5.40 -9.26
CA GLY A 91 -1.50 6.28 -8.93
C GLY A 91 -0.87 5.94 -7.59
N PHE A 92 0.25 6.58 -7.29
CA PHE A 92 0.99 6.40 -6.04
C PHE A 92 1.25 7.73 -5.34
N LEU A 93 0.98 7.72 -4.04
CA LEU A 93 1.37 8.74 -3.08
C LEU A 93 2.56 8.19 -2.29
N VAL A 94 3.72 8.84 -2.42
CA VAL A 94 4.98 8.36 -1.85
C VAL A 94 5.30 9.15 -0.59
N ALA A 95 5.24 8.45 0.55
CA ALA A 95 5.65 8.97 1.85
C ALA A 95 7.18 9.01 1.95
N PRO A 96 7.74 10.08 2.56
CA PRO A 96 9.16 10.10 2.92
C PRO A 96 9.46 8.98 3.92
N ARG A 97 10.68 8.47 3.86
CA ARG A 97 11.16 7.40 4.75
C ARG A 97 12.63 7.62 5.03
N ASP A 98 13.00 7.58 6.31
CA ASP A 98 14.36 7.85 6.76
C ASP A 98 14.90 9.15 6.11
N GLU A 99 16.05 9.08 5.45
CA GLU A 99 16.71 10.24 4.83
C GLU A 99 16.28 10.50 3.37
N ALA A 100 15.36 9.70 2.82
CA ALA A 100 14.90 9.89 1.45
C ALA A 100 14.09 11.18 1.33
N THR A 101 14.52 12.04 0.40
CA THR A 101 13.98 13.36 0.15
C THR A 101 13.04 13.38 -1.07
N PRO A 102 12.22 14.43 -1.24
CA PRO A 102 11.48 14.65 -2.47
C PRO A 102 12.37 14.73 -3.73
N ALA A 103 13.64 15.14 -3.58
CA ALA A 103 14.59 15.18 -4.68
C ALA A 103 14.99 13.76 -5.13
N ASP A 104 15.19 12.83 -4.20
CA ASP A 104 15.48 11.43 -4.53
C ASP A 104 14.34 10.77 -5.31
N LEU A 105 13.09 11.12 -4.99
CA LEU A 105 11.94 10.69 -5.77
C LEU A 105 11.94 11.31 -7.16
N ALA A 106 12.24 12.61 -7.28
CA ALA A 106 12.34 13.27 -8.56
C ALA A 106 13.41 12.60 -9.44
N ASP A 107 14.59 12.32 -8.91
CA ASP A 107 15.67 11.65 -9.64
C ASP A 107 15.27 10.25 -10.12
N LEU A 108 14.60 9.47 -9.26
CA LEU A 108 14.04 8.17 -9.64
C LEU A 108 13.05 8.28 -10.81
N LEU A 109 12.20 9.31 -10.83
CA LEU A 109 11.18 9.51 -11.86
C LEU A 109 11.74 10.07 -13.18
N HIS A 110 12.88 10.77 -13.14
CA HIS A 110 13.56 11.28 -14.34
C HIS A 110 14.33 10.21 -15.11
N LEU A 111 14.50 9.00 -14.55
CA LEU A 111 15.07 7.88 -15.29
C LEU A 111 14.21 7.57 -16.53
N PRO A 112 14.81 7.38 -17.73
CA PRO A 112 14.06 7.18 -18.97
C PRO A 112 13.02 6.05 -18.90
N GLN A 113 13.33 4.96 -18.19
CA GLN A 113 12.45 3.81 -18.00
C GLN A 113 11.31 4.02 -16.98
N ASN A 114 11.32 5.12 -16.24
CA ASN A 114 10.32 5.50 -15.24
C ASN A 114 9.50 6.72 -15.67
N LEU A 115 10.06 7.55 -16.55
CA LEU A 115 9.46 8.78 -17.05
C LEU A 115 8.00 8.65 -17.53
N PRO A 116 7.58 7.57 -18.25
CA PRO A 116 6.20 7.42 -18.68
C PRO A 116 5.18 7.39 -17.52
N TYR A 117 5.62 7.00 -16.32
CA TYR A 117 4.77 6.79 -15.15
C TYR A 117 4.77 7.97 -14.18
N ALA A 118 5.66 8.95 -14.38
CA ALA A 118 5.91 10.04 -13.44
C ALA A 118 4.66 10.86 -13.08
N THR A 119 3.74 11.06 -14.03
CA THR A 119 2.51 11.86 -13.82
C THR A 119 1.53 11.22 -12.84
N ARG A 120 1.67 9.91 -12.58
CA ARG A 120 0.81 9.13 -11.69
C ARG A 120 1.46 8.91 -10.32
N ILE A 121 2.60 9.55 -10.04
CA ILE A 121 3.34 9.42 -8.79
C ILE A 121 3.51 10.81 -8.19
N ARG A 122 3.14 10.96 -6.92
CA ARG A 122 3.25 12.24 -6.20
C ARG A 122 3.87 12.02 -4.83
N PRO A 123 4.80 12.87 -4.38
CA PRO A 123 5.19 12.86 -2.98
C PRO A 123 4.02 13.29 -2.10
N ILE A 124 4.00 12.83 -0.85
CA ILE A 124 3.17 13.42 0.20
C ILE A 124 4.05 14.05 1.26
N GLU A 125 3.65 15.22 1.73
CA GLU A 125 4.33 15.90 2.83
C GLU A 125 3.84 15.33 4.16
N LEU A 126 4.78 14.79 4.94
CA LEU A 126 4.53 14.31 6.29
C LEU A 126 5.53 14.98 7.24
N PRO A 127 5.14 15.27 8.49
CA PRO A 127 6.09 15.67 9.52
C PRO A 127 7.26 14.68 9.62
N ALA A 128 8.48 15.20 9.74
CA ALA A 128 9.71 14.39 9.78
C ALA A 128 9.68 13.30 10.87
N THR A 129 8.91 13.53 11.95
CA THR A 129 8.68 12.55 13.02
C THR A 129 8.11 11.23 12.51
N PHE A 130 7.36 11.22 11.41
CA PHE A 130 6.79 9.98 10.85
C PHE A 130 7.77 9.20 9.97
N ALA A 131 8.80 9.85 9.42
CA ALA A 131 9.77 9.22 8.53
C ALA A 131 10.60 8.13 9.23
N THR A 132 10.79 8.26 10.55
CA THR A 132 11.58 7.36 11.40
C THR A 132 10.72 6.31 12.13
N VAL A 133 9.40 6.36 12.02
CA VAL A 133 8.50 5.40 12.69
C VAL A 133 8.47 4.09 11.92
N ALA A 134 9.10 3.06 12.48
CA ALA A 134 9.15 1.73 11.88
C ALA A 134 8.52 0.66 12.77
N SER A 135 7.65 -0.19 12.18
CA SER A 135 7.06 -1.31 12.91
C SER A 135 8.10 -2.27 13.49
N THR A 136 9.27 -2.42 12.86
CA THR A 136 10.36 -3.24 13.40
C THR A 136 10.85 -2.72 14.75
N GLY A 137 11.04 -1.40 14.90
CA GLY A 137 11.41 -0.78 16.17
C GLY A 137 10.30 -0.90 17.22
N ILE A 138 9.04 -0.72 16.81
CA ILE A 138 7.87 -0.91 17.69
C ILE A 138 7.80 -2.35 18.22
N ARG A 139 8.00 -3.36 17.36
CA ARG A 139 8.00 -4.77 17.77
C ARG A 139 9.13 -5.08 18.75
N ALA A 140 10.34 -4.62 18.46
CA ALA A 140 11.49 -4.80 19.36
C ALA A 140 11.22 -4.19 20.75
N ARG A 141 10.68 -2.97 20.78
CA ARG A 141 10.26 -2.31 22.04
C ARG A 141 9.16 -3.07 22.78
N ALA A 142 8.18 -3.62 22.05
CA ALA A 142 7.08 -4.40 22.61
C ALA A 142 7.59 -5.69 23.27
N THR A 143 8.46 -6.44 22.60
CA THR A 143 9.09 -7.66 23.14
C THR A 143 9.93 -7.35 24.39
N LEU A 144 10.58 -6.19 24.44
CA LEU A 144 11.35 -5.74 25.61
C LEU A 144 10.47 -5.13 26.73
N GLY A 145 9.16 -5.02 26.54
CA GLY A 145 8.24 -4.44 27.53
C GLY A 145 8.41 -2.93 27.75
N THR A 146 9.05 -2.23 26.80
CA THR A 146 9.28 -0.77 26.88
C THR A 146 8.07 0.03 26.38
N THR A 147 8.01 1.31 26.74
CA THR A 147 6.88 2.20 26.40
C THR A 147 6.73 2.38 24.88
N LEU A 148 5.49 2.24 24.38
CA LEU A 148 5.14 2.36 22.96
C LEU A 148 4.36 3.66 22.62
N SER A 149 3.97 4.45 23.63
CA SER A 149 2.94 5.49 23.53
C SER A 149 3.21 6.59 22.52
N ASP A 150 4.48 6.85 22.20
CA ASP A 150 4.86 8.04 21.44
C ASP A 150 4.76 7.83 19.93
N ASP A 151 4.80 6.57 19.48
CA ASP A 151 4.76 6.20 18.05
C ASP A 151 3.51 5.40 17.67
N VAL A 152 2.67 5.08 18.66
CA VAL A 152 1.53 4.18 18.50
C VAL A 152 0.31 4.79 19.20
N PRO A 153 -0.84 4.95 18.50
CA PRO A 153 -2.05 5.44 19.12
C PRO A 153 -2.43 4.62 20.38
N PRO A 154 -2.90 5.23 21.46
CA PRO A 154 -3.19 4.53 22.72
C PRO A 154 -4.06 3.27 22.58
N PRO A 155 -5.11 3.22 21.73
CA PRO A 155 -5.88 2.01 21.51
C PRO A 155 -5.05 0.85 20.93
N VAL A 156 -4.10 1.14 20.05
CA VAL A 156 -3.22 0.14 19.42
C VAL A 156 -2.17 -0.35 20.44
N ALA A 157 -1.61 0.55 21.25
CA ALA A 157 -0.70 0.17 22.34
C ALA A 157 -1.40 -0.75 23.36
N SER A 158 -2.64 -0.42 23.73
CA SER A 158 -3.46 -1.28 24.59
C SER A 158 -3.72 -2.64 23.94
N MET A 159 -4.02 -2.67 22.64
CA MET A 159 -4.25 -3.92 21.91
C MET A 159 -3.00 -4.81 21.92
N ILE A 160 -1.82 -4.26 21.59
CA ILE A 160 -0.54 -5.00 21.59
C ILE A 160 -0.30 -5.65 22.95
N LYS A 161 -0.50 -4.90 24.04
CA LYS A 161 -0.35 -5.39 25.41
C LYS A 161 -1.36 -6.49 25.76
N THR A 162 -2.65 -6.26 25.52
CA THR A 162 -3.71 -7.20 25.91
C THR A 162 -3.70 -8.48 25.08
N ARG A 163 -3.39 -8.39 23.79
CA ARG A 163 -3.34 -9.53 22.86
C ARG A 163 -1.99 -10.24 22.84
N ARG A 164 -0.99 -9.73 23.57
CA ARG A 164 0.40 -10.23 23.56
C ARG A 164 0.93 -10.36 22.13
N CYS A 165 0.78 -9.29 21.36
CA CYS A 165 1.39 -9.22 20.04
C CYS A 165 2.89 -9.00 20.19
N TYR A 166 3.68 -9.84 19.52
CA TYR A 166 5.16 -9.87 19.56
C TYR A 166 5.75 -10.34 20.89
#